data_AF-A0A845BKF4-F1
#
_entry.id   AF-A0A845BKF4-F1
#
_cell.length_a   1.000
_cell.length_b   1.000
_cell.length_c   1.000
_cell.angle_alpha   90.00
_cell.angle_beta   90.00
_cell.angle_gamma   90.00
#
_symmetry.space_group_name_H-M   'P 1'
#
loop_
_entity.id
_entity.type
_entity.pdbx_description
1 polymer ?
#
loop_
_entity_poly.entity_id
_entity_poly.type
_entity_poly.pdbx_seq_one_letter_code
_entity_poly.pdbx_strand_id
1 'polypeptide(L)'
;MNSTASTPTPAPTRASALAGQAEVQSESILILAGSGDPIYAVERKLQARTEQADYFKVQIRAHASAHGSEWTLLEGEAAQWHNGYHSAEVWVDHASSSISFGPEYGVQVLETLAGKGLPAYLFAQTIIWAKTRYPDYSIRGGLLRTEDAANEEARLRRNGYYATQGFDFEWFDVEQRSGRYFKAKASQLLGVWDSETVRRLDCERLLDTLASQARHCSELEQHLSRANSKKEHATVKLERERMLNLILVGVTCFVLVMGLMAALRV
;
A
#
# COMPACT_ATOMS: atom_id res chain seq x y z
N MET A 1 -43.64 -8.79 48.70
CA MET A 1 -43.37 -9.59 47.49
C MET A 1 -42.71 -8.66 46.49
N ASN A 2 -41.36 -8.61 46.48
CA ASN A 2 -40.62 -7.75 45.56
C ASN A 2 -40.40 -8.52 44.26
N SER A 3 -41.06 -8.07 43.20
CA SER A 3 -40.82 -8.52 41.84
C SER A 3 -39.43 -8.06 41.41
N THR A 4 -38.48 -8.99 41.30
CA THR A 4 -37.20 -8.76 40.66
C THR A 4 -37.44 -8.60 39.16
N ALA A 5 -37.41 -7.35 38.69
CA ALA A 5 -37.35 -7.02 37.29
C ALA A 5 -36.10 -7.67 36.67
N SER A 6 -36.32 -8.65 35.80
CA SER A 6 -35.30 -9.19 34.93
C SER A 6 -34.83 -8.06 34.00
N THR A 7 -33.60 -7.60 34.20
CA THR A 7 -32.94 -6.70 33.26
C THR A 7 -32.91 -7.40 31.90
N PRO A 8 -33.44 -6.80 30.82
CA PRO A 8 -33.38 -7.44 29.51
C PRO A 8 -31.91 -7.57 29.11
N THR A 9 -31.48 -8.80 28.85
CA THR A 9 -30.19 -9.11 28.24
C THR A 9 -29.99 -8.19 27.02
N PRO A 10 -28.89 -7.42 26.93
CA PRO A 10 -28.67 -6.57 25.75
C PRO A 10 -28.66 -7.47 24.52
N ALA A 11 -29.44 -7.10 23.50
CA ALA A 11 -29.47 -7.81 22.24
C ALA A 11 -28.04 -7.92 21.67
N PRO A 12 -27.65 -9.04 21.05
CA PRO A 12 -26.31 -9.21 20.51
C PRO A 12 -25.97 -8.03 19.60
N THR A 13 -24.92 -7.30 19.96
CA THR A 13 -24.50 -6.10 19.22
C THR A 13 -24.16 -6.52 17.80
N ARG A 14 -24.93 -6.02 16.82
CA ARG A 14 -24.76 -6.39 15.41
C ARG A 14 -23.39 -5.92 14.91
N ALA A 15 -22.75 -6.73 14.07
CA ALA A 15 -21.49 -6.43 13.38
C ALA A 15 -21.43 -5.03 12.77
N SER A 16 -22.53 -4.55 12.18
CA SER A 16 -22.65 -3.22 11.58
C SER A 16 -22.62 -2.07 12.58
N ALA A 17 -23.12 -2.27 13.80
CA ALA A 17 -23.09 -1.25 14.85
C ALA A 17 -21.66 -1.06 15.40
N LEU A 18 -20.92 -2.17 15.57
CA LEU A 18 -19.51 -2.13 15.97
C LEU A 18 -18.62 -1.51 14.90
N ALA A 19 -18.89 -1.79 13.62
CA ALA A 19 -18.17 -1.19 12.51
C ALA A 19 -18.29 0.35 12.49
N GLY A 20 -19.45 0.89 12.87
CA GLY A 20 -19.67 2.34 12.96
C GLY A 20 -18.98 3.03 14.15
N GLN A 21 -18.57 2.25 15.17
CA GLN A 21 -17.88 2.74 16.37
C GLN A 21 -16.38 2.46 16.33
N ALA A 22 -15.86 1.91 15.22
CA ALA A 22 -14.46 1.52 15.12
C ALA A 22 -13.56 2.75 14.96
N GLU A 23 -12.57 2.86 15.85
CA GLU A 23 -11.57 3.92 15.82
C GLU A 23 -10.29 3.45 15.11
N VAL A 24 -9.56 4.39 14.52
CA VAL A 24 -8.27 4.09 13.86
C VAL A 24 -7.22 3.78 14.91
N GLN A 25 -6.72 2.55 14.91
CA GLN A 25 -5.67 2.09 15.81
C GLN A 25 -4.28 2.40 15.26
N SER A 26 -4.06 2.18 13.97
CA SER A 26 -2.76 2.40 13.34
C SER A 26 -2.89 2.56 11.83
N GLU A 27 -1.94 3.29 11.26
CA GLU A 27 -1.71 3.35 9.82
C GLU A 27 -0.26 2.96 9.52
N SER A 28 -0.04 2.18 8.46
CA SER A 28 1.31 1.81 8.02
C SER A 28 1.41 1.75 6.51
N ILE A 29 2.62 1.89 5.98
CA ILE A 29 2.88 1.86 4.54
C ILE A 29 3.26 0.43 4.14
N LEU A 30 2.67 -0.04 3.05
CA LEU A 30 2.92 -1.35 2.46
C LEU A 30 3.46 -1.19 1.03
N ILE A 31 4.31 -2.14 0.64
CA ILE A 31 4.75 -2.36 -0.74
C ILE A 31 4.14 -3.67 -1.21
N LEU A 32 3.38 -3.58 -2.30
CA LEU A 32 2.70 -4.68 -2.97
C LEU A 32 3.52 -5.07 -4.21
N ALA A 33 4.45 -6.02 -4.04
CA ALA A 33 5.45 -6.43 -5.03
C ALA A 33 5.08 -7.72 -5.79
N GLY A 34 3.80 -8.12 -5.82
CA GLY A 34 3.33 -9.24 -6.65
C GLY A 34 3.34 -8.93 -8.15
N SER A 35 2.48 -9.58 -8.94
CA SER A 35 2.51 -9.51 -10.42
C SER A 35 2.47 -8.09 -11.00
N GLY A 36 3.48 -7.69 -11.78
CA GLY A 36 3.58 -6.36 -12.40
C GLY A 36 4.30 -5.33 -11.53
N ASP A 37 4.12 -4.03 -11.81
CA ASP A 37 4.84 -2.96 -11.10
C ASP A 37 4.49 -2.90 -9.60
N PRO A 38 5.45 -2.61 -8.70
CA PRO A 38 5.19 -2.50 -7.28
C PRO A 38 4.25 -1.34 -6.97
N ILE A 39 3.24 -1.62 -6.16
CA ILE A 39 2.26 -0.62 -5.70
C ILE A 39 2.53 -0.29 -4.23
N TYR A 40 2.63 1.00 -3.95
CA TYR A 40 2.75 1.55 -2.62
C TYR A 40 1.35 1.86 -2.11
N ALA A 41 1.02 1.28 -0.96
CA ALA A 41 -0.31 1.32 -0.38
C ALA A 41 -0.26 1.72 1.10
N VAL A 42 -1.38 2.22 1.61
CA VAL A 42 -1.54 2.54 3.03
C VAL A 42 -2.50 1.51 3.64
N GLU A 43 -2.04 0.84 4.68
CA GLU A 43 -2.83 0.00 5.55
C GLU A 43 -3.40 0.84 6.68
N ARG A 44 -4.70 0.64 6.97
CA ARG A 44 -5.37 1.18 8.15
C ARG A 44 -5.98 0.03 8.93
N LYS A 45 -5.73 0.03 10.25
CA LYS A 45 -6.33 -0.91 11.20
C LYS A 45 -7.33 -0.17 12.06
N LEU A 46 -8.56 -0.66 12.11
CA LEU A 46 -9.64 -0.11 12.93
C LEU A 46 -10.04 -1.13 14.01
N GLN A 47 -10.40 -0.63 15.19
CA GLN A 47 -10.84 -1.46 16.30
C GLN A 47 -12.03 -0.82 17.01
N ALA A 48 -13.03 -1.63 17.36
CA ALA A 48 -14.08 -1.26 18.31
C ALA A 48 -14.12 -2.32 19.42
N ARG A 49 -14.42 -1.90 20.65
CA ARG A 49 -14.59 -2.82 21.79
C ARG A 49 -15.83 -2.46 22.57
N THR A 50 -16.56 -3.49 22.97
CA THR A 50 -17.72 -3.39 23.86
C THR A 50 -17.64 -4.50 24.90
N GLU A 51 -18.48 -4.47 25.93
CA GLU A 51 -18.51 -5.54 26.95
C GLU A 51 -18.87 -6.91 26.36
N GLN A 52 -19.65 -6.95 25.28
CA GLN A 52 -20.17 -8.18 24.70
C GLN A 52 -19.40 -8.64 23.46
N ALA A 53 -18.72 -7.72 22.77
CA ALA A 53 -18.10 -8.00 21.50
C ALA A 53 -16.94 -7.06 21.17
N ASP A 54 -15.96 -7.63 20.46
CA ASP A 54 -14.82 -6.93 19.91
C ASP A 54 -14.85 -6.99 18.37
N TYR A 55 -14.43 -5.90 17.73
CA TYR A 55 -14.35 -5.78 16.28
C TYR A 55 -12.97 -5.31 15.86
N PHE A 56 -12.47 -5.89 14.78
CA PHE A 56 -11.26 -5.45 14.12
C PHE A 56 -11.42 -5.48 12.61
N LYS A 57 -10.96 -4.43 11.95
CA LYS A 57 -10.95 -4.31 10.50
C LYS A 57 -9.57 -3.87 10.04
N VAL A 58 -9.08 -4.49 8.99
CA VAL A 58 -7.93 -4.01 8.22
C VAL A 58 -8.44 -3.58 6.85
N GLN A 59 -8.01 -2.39 6.41
CA GLN A 59 -8.32 -1.84 5.10
C GLN A 59 -7.02 -1.40 4.44
N ILE A 60 -7.00 -1.48 3.11
CA ILE A 60 -5.89 -1.01 2.31
C ILE A 60 -6.41 -0.07 1.22
N ARG A 61 -5.68 1.01 0.99
CA ARG A 61 -5.83 1.86 -0.21
C ARG A 61 -4.50 1.92 -0.94
N ALA A 62 -4.53 1.86 -2.26
CA ALA A 62 -3.36 2.12 -3.09
C ALA A 62 -3.05 3.62 -3.10
N HIS A 63 -1.79 3.98 -3.35
CA HIS A 63 -1.37 5.38 -3.44
C HIS A 63 -0.59 5.66 -4.72
N ALA A 64 0.44 4.87 -5.00
CA ALA A 64 1.27 5.06 -6.18
C ALA A 64 1.79 3.73 -6.72
N SER A 65 2.01 3.67 -8.02
CA SER A 65 2.80 2.61 -8.66
C SER A 65 4.18 3.17 -9.02
N ALA A 66 5.21 2.33 -8.93
CA ALA A 66 6.55 2.70 -9.39
C ALA A 66 6.98 1.80 -10.55
N HIS A 67 7.26 2.41 -11.69
CA HIS A 67 7.85 1.74 -12.84
C HIS A 67 9.28 2.27 -13.05
N GLY A 68 10.26 1.52 -12.55
CA GLY A 68 11.66 1.98 -12.54
C GLY A 68 11.83 3.24 -11.69
N SER A 69 12.20 4.36 -12.31
CA SER A 69 12.33 5.67 -11.67
C SER A 69 11.06 6.53 -11.74
N GLU A 70 10.07 6.12 -12.51
CA GLU A 70 8.83 6.87 -12.68
C GLU A 70 7.80 6.46 -11.64
N TRP A 71 7.24 7.47 -10.97
CA TRP A 71 6.17 7.30 -9.99
C TRP A 71 4.87 7.81 -10.58
N THR A 72 3.86 6.95 -10.61
CA THR A 72 2.51 7.30 -11.06
C THR A 72 1.56 7.21 -9.89
N LEU A 73 0.88 8.30 -9.59
CA LEU A 73 -0.18 8.30 -8.58
C LEU A 73 -1.35 7.47 -9.11
N LEU A 74 -1.85 6.57 -8.26
CA LEU A 74 -3.02 5.78 -8.59
C LEU A 74 -4.27 6.59 -8.24
N GLU A 75 -5.19 6.68 -9.19
CA GLU A 75 -6.49 7.33 -9.02
C GLU A 75 -7.64 6.31 -9.17
N GLY A 76 -8.83 6.70 -8.73
CA GLY A 76 -10.04 5.88 -8.81
C GLY A 76 -10.30 5.04 -7.55
N GLU A 77 -11.06 3.96 -7.71
CA GLU A 77 -11.58 3.15 -6.59
C GLU A 77 -10.48 2.49 -5.76
N ALA A 78 -9.39 2.04 -6.40
CA ALA A 78 -8.27 1.42 -5.69
C ALA A 78 -7.53 2.38 -4.74
N ALA A 79 -7.63 3.70 -4.98
CA ALA A 79 -7.01 4.74 -4.17
C ALA A 79 -7.90 5.23 -3.00
N GLN A 80 -9.12 4.70 -2.89
CA GLN A 80 -10.10 5.10 -1.89
C GLN A 80 -10.25 4.04 -0.79
N TRP A 81 -10.77 4.48 0.37
CA TRP A 81 -11.13 3.56 1.44
C TRP A 81 -12.48 2.92 1.13
N HIS A 82 -12.47 1.62 0.84
CA HIS A 82 -13.69 0.86 0.60
C HIS A 82 -14.05 -0.04 1.77
N ASN A 83 -15.35 -0.16 2.04
CA ASN A 83 -15.85 -1.06 3.06
C ASN A 83 -15.89 -2.53 2.61
N GLY A 84 -16.16 -2.78 1.33
CA GLY A 84 -16.29 -4.12 0.76
C GLY A 84 -15.08 -4.62 -0.06
N TYR A 85 -14.22 -3.72 -0.53
CA TYR A 85 -13.01 -4.08 -1.27
C TYR A 85 -11.76 -3.78 -0.44
N HIS A 86 -10.70 -4.56 -0.67
CA HIS A 86 -9.38 -4.40 -0.05
C HIS A 86 -9.45 -4.35 1.49
N SER A 87 -10.43 -5.04 2.05
CA SER A 87 -10.70 -5.05 3.48
C SER A 87 -10.96 -6.47 3.98
N ALA A 88 -10.55 -6.72 5.22
CA ALA A 88 -10.92 -7.90 5.96
C ALA A 88 -11.31 -7.50 7.38
N GLU A 89 -12.25 -8.23 7.94
CA GLU A 89 -12.80 -7.93 9.26
C GLU A 89 -12.99 -9.19 10.09
N VAL A 90 -13.03 -9.00 11.40
CA VAL A 90 -13.23 -10.06 12.37
C VAL A 90 -14.06 -9.53 13.52
N TRP A 91 -15.01 -10.34 13.94
CA TRP A 91 -15.90 -10.09 15.06
C TRP A 91 -15.73 -11.17 16.09
N VAL A 92 -15.64 -10.77 17.33
CA VAL A 92 -15.53 -11.64 18.49
C VAL A 92 -16.77 -11.46 19.32
N ASP A 93 -17.44 -12.57 19.63
CA ASP A 93 -18.60 -12.62 20.51
C ASP A 93 -18.16 -13.26 21.83
N HIS A 94 -18.13 -12.46 22.89
CA HIS A 94 -17.71 -12.92 24.22
C HIS A 94 -18.76 -13.83 24.88
N ALA A 95 -20.04 -13.67 24.55
CA ALA A 95 -21.10 -14.50 25.13
C ALA A 95 -21.01 -15.96 24.64
N SER A 96 -20.65 -16.15 23.36
CA SER A 96 -20.46 -17.49 22.78
C SER A 96 -19.00 -17.94 22.71
N SER A 97 -18.05 -17.11 23.15
CA SER A 97 -16.60 -17.35 23.00
C SER A 97 -16.24 -17.78 21.58
N SER A 98 -16.82 -17.09 20.59
CA SER A 98 -16.66 -17.43 19.18
C SER A 98 -16.20 -16.25 18.32
N ILE A 99 -15.47 -16.58 17.26
CA ILE A 99 -14.90 -15.63 16.31
C ILE A 99 -15.53 -15.88 14.94
N SER A 100 -15.95 -14.81 14.29
CA SER A 100 -16.43 -14.82 12.91
C SER A 100 -15.55 -13.91 12.06
N PHE A 101 -15.24 -14.34 10.84
CA PHE A 101 -14.45 -13.56 9.90
C PHE A 101 -15.32 -13.01 8.78
N GLY A 102 -14.97 -11.84 8.29
CA GLY A 102 -15.59 -11.19 7.14
C GLY A 102 -14.56 -10.64 6.17
N PRO A 103 -14.99 -10.30 4.94
CA PRO A 103 -16.37 -10.35 4.43
C PRO A 103 -16.90 -11.80 4.28
N GLU A 104 -18.23 -11.98 4.29
CA GLU A 104 -18.88 -13.30 4.22
C GLU A 104 -18.45 -14.12 3.00
N TYR A 105 -18.14 -13.44 1.89
CA TYR A 105 -17.75 -14.03 0.61
C TYR A 105 -16.24 -13.92 0.35
N GLY A 106 -15.44 -13.88 1.41
CA GLY A 106 -14.00 -13.71 1.33
C GLY A 106 -13.57 -12.28 0.98
N VAL A 107 -12.26 -12.08 0.93
CA VAL A 107 -11.65 -10.76 0.71
C VAL A 107 -11.71 -10.42 -0.77
N GLN A 108 -12.51 -9.41 -1.11
CA GLN A 108 -12.65 -8.93 -2.48
C GLN A 108 -11.61 -7.86 -2.79
N VAL A 109 -11.01 -7.94 -3.98
CA VAL A 109 -9.93 -7.05 -4.43
C VAL A 109 -10.20 -6.68 -5.88
N LEU A 110 -10.19 -5.38 -6.18
CA LEU A 110 -10.25 -4.85 -7.54
C LEU A 110 -9.10 -5.35 -8.42
N GLU A 111 -9.34 -5.42 -9.72
CA GLU A 111 -8.41 -5.94 -10.73
C GLU A 111 -7.03 -5.28 -10.67
N THR A 112 -6.97 -3.97 -10.40
CA THR A 112 -5.71 -3.21 -10.29
C THR A 112 -4.78 -3.71 -9.19
N LEU A 113 -5.33 -4.38 -8.18
CA LEU A 113 -4.60 -4.96 -7.05
C LEU A 113 -4.64 -6.49 -7.04
N ALA A 114 -5.23 -7.10 -8.08
CA ALA A 114 -5.24 -8.55 -8.25
C ALA A 114 -3.81 -9.08 -8.45
N GLY A 115 -3.56 -10.32 -8.02
CA GLY A 115 -2.23 -10.94 -8.13
C GLY A 115 -1.14 -10.36 -7.21
N LYS A 116 -1.46 -9.37 -6.36
CA LYS A 116 -0.52 -8.77 -5.41
C LYS A 116 -0.43 -9.47 -4.05
N GLY A 117 -1.05 -10.64 -3.88
CA GLY A 117 -1.09 -11.35 -2.59
C GLY A 117 -1.98 -10.70 -1.51
N LEU A 118 -2.74 -9.67 -1.88
CA LEU A 118 -3.51 -8.84 -0.96
C LEU A 118 -4.60 -9.59 -0.16
N PRO A 119 -5.40 -10.50 -0.77
CA PRO A 119 -6.43 -11.24 -0.02
C PRO A 119 -5.83 -12.05 1.14
N ALA A 120 -4.74 -12.79 0.86
CA ALA A 120 -4.06 -13.62 1.85
C ALA A 120 -3.45 -12.76 2.96
N TYR A 121 -2.84 -11.62 2.62
CA TYR A 121 -2.31 -10.68 3.61
C TYR A 121 -3.40 -10.14 4.54
N LEU A 122 -4.48 -9.59 3.98
CA LEU A 122 -5.57 -8.98 4.75
C LEU A 122 -6.19 -9.99 5.72
N PHE A 123 -6.45 -11.21 5.25
CA PHE A 123 -7.01 -12.26 6.07
C PHE A 123 -6.02 -12.81 7.11
N ALA A 124 -4.74 -12.92 6.76
CA ALA A 124 -3.70 -13.25 7.73
C ALA A 124 -3.62 -12.23 8.87
N GLN A 125 -3.75 -10.93 8.59
CA GLN A 125 -3.75 -9.89 9.63
C GLN A 125 -4.94 -10.05 10.60
N THR A 126 -6.13 -10.39 10.11
CA THR A 126 -7.30 -10.61 11.00
C THR A 126 -7.13 -11.89 11.83
N ILE A 127 -6.57 -12.95 11.26
CA ILE A 127 -6.23 -14.19 11.97
C ILE A 127 -5.20 -13.93 13.07
N ILE A 128 -4.12 -13.22 12.77
CA ILE A 128 -3.06 -12.90 13.75
C ILE A 128 -3.64 -12.08 14.90
N TRP A 129 -4.46 -11.08 14.59
CA TRP A 129 -5.14 -10.27 15.60
C TRP A 129 -6.01 -11.14 16.53
N ALA A 130 -6.82 -12.04 15.94
CA ALA A 130 -7.73 -12.92 16.66
C ALA A 130 -6.97 -13.94 17.53
N LYS A 131 -5.95 -14.58 16.96
CA LYS A 131 -5.10 -15.57 17.65
C LYS A 131 -4.32 -14.96 18.81
N THR A 132 -3.84 -13.72 18.66
CA THR A 132 -3.05 -13.04 19.70
C THR A 132 -3.91 -12.69 20.92
N ARG A 133 -5.18 -12.29 20.70
CA ARG A 133 -6.06 -11.81 21.77
C ARG A 133 -6.96 -12.91 22.35
N TYR A 134 -7.43 -13.82 21.51
CA TYR A 134 -8.45 -14.82 21.85
C TYR A 134 -8.06 -16.24 21.40
N PRO A 135 -6.90 -16.77 21.84
CA PRO A 135 -6.36 -18.04 21.33
C PRO A 135 -7.26 -19.25 21.58
N ASP A 136 -8.08 -19.22 22.63
CA ASP A 136 -8.97 -20.32 23.03
C ASP A 136 -10.38 -20.23 22.45
N TYR A 137 -10.71 -19.15 21.75
CA TYR A 137 -12.05 -18.96 21.21
C TYR A 137 -12.26 -19.84 19.98
N SER A 138 -13.48 -20.34 19.82
CA SER A 138 -13.85 -21.18 18.69
C SER A 138 -14.13 -20.35 17.44
N ILE A 139 -13.89 -20.90 16.26
CA ILE A 139 -14.15 -20.18 15.02
C ILE A 139 -15.47 -20.68 14.47
N ARG A 140 -16.47 -19.78 14.46
CA ARG A 140 -17.80 -20.08 13.94
C ARG A 140 -17.74 -20.49 12.48
N GLY A 141 -16.78 -19.95 11.73
CA GLY A 141 -16.56 -20.36 10.35
C GLY A 141 -17.66 -19.87 9.40
N GLY A 142 -17.41 -19.97 8.11
CA GLY A 142 -18.31 -19.48 7.06
C GLY A 142 -18.71 -20.58 6.09
N LEU A 143 -19.70 -20.28 5.26
CA LEU A 143 -20.14 -21.17 4.19
C LEU A 143 -19.26 -20.97 2.95
N LEU A 144 -18.89 -22.08 2.31
CA LEU A 144 -18.25 -22.09 1.00
C LEU A 144 -19.33 -22.16 -0.07
N ARG A 145 -19.44 -21.12 -0.90
CA ARG A 145 -20.48 -21.02 -1.94
C ARG A 145 -20.06 -21.72 -3.22
N THR A 146 -21.01 -22.40 -3.85
CA THR A 146 -20.83 -23.08 -5.14
C THR A 146 -20.41 -22.11 -6.26
N GLU A 147 -20.84 -20.85 -6.18
CA GLU A 147 -20.51 -19.78 -7.15
C GLU A 147 -19.00 -19.54 -7.25
N ASP A 148 -18.29 -19.57 -6.13
CA ASP A 148 -16.83 -19.42 -6.07
C ASP A 148 -16.08 -20.68 -6.54
N ALA A 149 -16.80 -21.76 -6.82
CA ALA A 149 -16.33 -23.06 -7.31
C ALA A 149 -16.98 -23.42 -8.66
N ALA A 150 -17.17 -22.41 -9.52
CA ALA A 150 -17.77 -22.58 -10.84
C ALA A 150 -16.97 -23.54 -11.75
N ASN A 151 -15.65 -23.57 -11.61
CA ASN A 151 -14.76 -24.51 -12.29
C ASN A 151 -13.75 -25.14 -11.31
N GLU A 152 -13.04 -26.18 -11.77
CA GLU A 152 -12.07 -26.93 -10.98
C GLU A 152 -10.97 -26.03 -10.40
N GLU A 153 -10.41 -25.14 -11.22
CA GLU A 153 -9.33 -24.25 -10.81
C GLU A 153 -9.79 -23.26 -9.72
N ALA A 154 -10.95 -22.64 -9.89
CA ALA A 154 -11.55 -21.73 -8.92
C ALA A 154 -11.83 -22.45 -7.58
N ARG A 155 -12.35 -23.68 -7.65
CA ARG A 155 -12.56 -24.53 -6.48
C ARG A 155 -11.24 -24.80 -5.75
N LEU A 156 -10.20 -25.23 -6.47
CA LEU A 156 -8.88 -25.53 -5.90
C LEU A 156 -8.23 -24.28 -5.31
N ARG A 157 -8.32 -23.12 -5.97
CA ARG A 157 -7.81 -21.85 -5.44
C ARG A 157 -8.52 -21.45 -4.15
N ARG A 158 -9.85 -21.50 -4.12
CA ARG A 158 -10.66 -21.17 -2.93
C ARG A 158 -10.35 -22.12 -1.76
N ASN A 159 -10.37 -23.43 -2.02
CA ASN A 159 -10.13 -24.43 -0.99
C ASN A 159 -8.68 -24.34 -0.47
N GLY A 160 -7.70 -24.18 -1.37
CA GLY A 160 -6.30 -23.99 -1.04
C GLY A 160 -6.04 -22.72 -0.22
N TYR A 161 -6.76 -21.63 -0.52
CA TYR A 161 -6.69 -20.39 0.24
C TYR A 161 -7.04 -20.59 1.72
N TYR A 162 -8.18 -21.20 2.03
CA TYR A 162 -8.56 -21.47 3.43
C TYR A 162 -7.70 -22.56 4.07
N ALA A 163 -7.30 -23.59 3.31
CA ALA A 163 -6.43 -24.66 3.81
C ALA A 163 -5.06 -24.12 4.25
N THR A 164 -4.48 -23.18 3.49
CA THR A 164 -3.18 -22.54 3.81
C THR A 164 -3.23 -21.76 5.12
N GLN A 165 -4.40 -21.28 5.53
CA GLN A 165 -4.60 -20.59 6.80
C GLN A 165 -4.83 -21.56 7.97
N GLY A 166 -4.98 -22.85 7.68
CA GLY A 166 -5.15 -23.93 8.64
C GLY A 166 -6.61 -24.25 8.97
N PHE A 167 -7.59 -23.86 8.16
CA PHE A 167 -9.00 -24.19 8.39
C PHE A 167 -9.30 -25.67 8.13
N ASP A 168 -10.25 -26.20 8.90
CA ASP A 168 -10.86 -27.50 8.68
C ASP A 168 -12.13 -27.35 7.83
N PHE A 169 -12.51 -28.40 7.10
CA PHE A 169 -13.63 -28.36 6.16
C PHE A 169 -14.66 -29.45 6.46
N GLU A 170 -15.93 -29.09 6.35
CA GLU A 170 -17.07 -30.00 6.30
C GLU A 170 -17.77 -29.79 4.96
N TRP A 171 -17.66 -30.76 4.05
CA TRP A 171 -18.22 -30.66 2.71
C TRP A 171 -19.67 -31.15 2.68
N PHE A 172 -20.53 -30.44 1.97
CA PHE A 172 -21.93 -30.84 1.77
C PHE A 172 -22.13 -31.67 0.50
N ASP A 173 -21.17 -31.61 -0.42
CA ASP A 173 -21.18 -32.33 -1.69
C ASP A 173 -19.86 -33.08 -1.94
N VAL A 174 -19.95 -34.14 -2.74
CA VAL A 174 -18.79 -34.98 -3.13
C VAL A 174 -17.80 -34.19 -3.99
N GLU A 175 -18.30 -33.24 -4.78
CA GLU A 175 -17.47 -32.36 -5.62
C GLU A 175 -16.81 -31.21 -4.82
N GLN A 176 -16.97 -31.14 -3.50
CA GLN A 176 -16.35 -30.12 -2.63
C GLN A 176 -16.60 -28.67 -3.09
N ARG A 177 -17.74 -28.41 -3.75
CA ARG A 177 -18.12 -27.08 -4.23
C ARG A 177 -18.82 -26.27 -3.15
N SER A 178 -19.48 -26.96 -2.22
CA SER A 178 -20.23 -26.40 -1.11
C SER A 178 -19.82 -27.06 0.22
N GLY A 179 -19.79 -26.27 1.27
CA GLY A 179 -19.39 -26.77 2.58
C GLY A 179 -19.28 -25.66 3.59
N ARG A 180 -18.67 -25.97 4.72
CA ARG A 180 -18.34 -25.02 5.77
C ARG A 180 -16.86 -25.14 6.10
N TYR A 181 -16.20 -24.00 6.26
CA TYR A 181 -14.87 -23.97 6.86
C TYR A 181 -14.99 -23.57 8.32
N PHE A 182 -14.22 -24.19 9.22
CA PHE A 182 -14.24 -23.89 10.65
C PHE A 182 -12.91 -24.22 11.33
N LYS A 183 -12.78 -23.87 12.60
CA LYS A 183 -11.66 -24.31 13.44
C LYS A 183 -12.07 -24.36 14.90
N ALA A 184 -11.58 -25.36 15.62
CA ALA A 184 -11.88 -25.52 17.04
C ALA A 184 -11.33 -24.36 17.89
N LYS A 185 -10.13 -23.86 17.57
CA LYS A 185 -9.49 -22.77 18.30
C LYS A 185 -8.76 -21.80 17.36
N ALA A 186 -8.82 -20.50 17.66
CA ALA A 186 -8.08 -19.46 16.94
C ALA A 186 -6.55 -19.68 16.98
N SER A 187 -6.02 -20.23 18.07
CA SER A 187 -4.59 -20.57 18.21
C SER A 187 -4.08 -21.56 17.17
N GLN A 188 -4.95 -22.41 16.62
CA GLN A 188 -4.60 -23.42 15.62
C GLN A 188 -4.52 -22.85 14.20
N LEU A 189 -4.99 -21.62 13.98
CA LEU A 189 -4.81 -20.96 12.69
C LEU A 189 -3.35 -20.51 12.51
N LEU A 190 -2.93 -20.47 11.25
CA LEU A 190 -1.57 -20.13 10.87
C LEU A 190 -1.40 -18.62 10.65
N GLY A 191 -2.32 -17.98 9.92
CA GLY A 191 -2.22 -16.54 9.61
C GLY A 191 -1.02 -16.22 8.73
N VAL A 192 -0.84 -16.98 7.65
CA VAL A 192 0.35 -16.92 6.79
C VAL A 192 0.04 -16.16 5.52
N TRP A 193 1.01 -15.37 5.06
CA TRP A 193 0.98 -14.73 3.76
C TRP A 193 2.39 -14.76 3.16
N ASP A 194 2.49 -14.50 1.87
CA ASP A 194 3.78 -14.37 1.19
C ASP A 194 4.39 -12.98 1.47
N SER A 195 5.43 -12.97 2.30
CA SER A 195 6.17 -11.75 2.66
C SER A 195 6.96 -11.14 1.51
N GLU A 196 7.16 -11.86 0.41
CA GLU A 196 7.75 -11.27 -0.79
C GLU A 196 6.75 -10.39 -1.53
N THR A 197 5.48 -10.81 -1.59
CA THR A 197 4.41 -10.08 -2.28
C THR A 197 3.91 -8.86 -1.51
N VAL A 198 3.83 -8.94 -0.17
CA VAL A 198 3.37 -7.83 0.67
C VAL A 198 4.37 -7.58 1.78
N ARG A 199 5.05 -6.43 1.68
CA ARG A 199 6.09 -5.99 2.64
C ARG A 199 5.62 -4.74 3.35
N ARG A 200 5.74 -4.71 4.68
CA ARG A 200 5.59 -3.47 5.43
C ARG A 200 6.86 -2.64 5.28
N LEU A 201 6.70 -1.37 4.93
CA LEU A 201 7.81 -0.45 4.85
C LEU A 201 8.10 0.11 6.24
N ASP A 202 9.36 0.03 6.63
CA ASP A 202 9.82 0.61 7.88
C ASP A 202 9.97 2.13 7.73
N CYS A 203 9.30 2.88 8.61
CA CYS A 203 9.30 4.33 8.57
C CYS A 203 10.71 4.90 8.73
N GLU A 204 11.56 4.29 9.57
CA GLU A 204 12.93 4.74 9.77
C GLU A 204 13.73 4.61 8.48
N ARG A 205 13.62 3.47 7.80
CA ARG A 205 14.29 3.24 6.51
C ARG A 205 13.78 4.17 5.41
N LEU A 206 12.49 4.51 5.41
CA LEU A 206 11.93 5.49 4.48
C LEU A 206 12.51 6.89 4.75
N LEU A 207 12.60 7.31 6.02
CA LEU A 207 13.20 8.59 6.39
C LEU A 207 14.67 8.66 5.99
N ASP A 208 15.43 7.59 6.21
CA ASP A 208 16.83 7.50 5.79
C ASP A 208 16.97 7.61 4.26
N THR A 209 16.09 6.93 3.53
CA THR A 209 16.06 6.98 2.07
C THR A 209 15.74 8.39 1.58
N LEU A 210 14.72 9.04 2.15
CA LEU A 210 14.36 10.43 1.82
C LEU A 210 15.50 11.41 2.15
N ALA A 211 16.15 11.25 3.31
CA ALA A 211 17.29 12.07 3.71
C ALA A 211 18.50 11.86 2.77
N SER A 212 18.72 10.64 2.29
CA SER A 212 19.77 10.35 1.29
C SER A 212 19.46 11.00 -0.07
N GLN A 213 18.20 10.92 -0.52
CA GLN A 213 17.77 11.52 -1.78
C GLN A 213 17.83 13.04 -1.73
N ALA A 214 17.40 13.66 -0.62
CA ALA A 214 17.48 15.11 -0.43
C ALA A 214 18.93 15.62 -0.49
N ARG A 215 19.88 14.89 0.13
CA ARG A 215 21.32 15.20 0.03
C ARG A 215 21.81 15.09 -1.40
N HIS A 216 21.47 14.02 -2.09
CA HIS A 216 21.87 13.81 -3.49
C HIS A 216 21.33 14.90 -4.42
N CYS A 217 20.08 15.32 -4.26
CA CYS A 217 19.51 16.44 -5.02
C CYS A 217 20.27 17.75 -4.75
N SER A 218 20.56 18.05 -3.47
CA SER A 218 21.32 19.25 -3.11
C SER A 218 22.74 19.24 -3.69
N GLU A 219 23.41 18.09 -3.68
CA GLU A 219 24.72 17.93 -4.31
C GLU A 219 24.63 18.17 -5.83
N LEU A 220 23.66 17.56 -6.51
CA LEU A 220 23.44 17.77 -7.95
C LEU A 220 23.18 19.24 -8.30
N GLU A 221 22.38 19.95 -7.49
CA GLU A 221 22.16 21.40 -7.66
C GLU A 221 23.44 22.22 -7.49
N GLN A 222 24.28 21.86 -6.52
CA GLN A 222 25.60 22.49 -6.37
C GLN A 222 26.52 22.19 -7.56
N HIS A 223 26.48 20.98 -8.10
CA HIS A 223 27.24 20.63 -9.29
C HIS A 223 26.75 21.40 -10.53
N LEU A 224 25.43 21.52 -10.71
CA LEU A 224 24.83 22.30 -11.80
C LEU A 224 25.17 23.78 -11.70
N SER A 225 25.07 24.39 -10.52
CA SER A 225 25.42 25.81 -10.32
C SER A 225 26.90 26.08 -10.59
N ARG A 226 27.81 25.19 -10.14
CA ARG A 226 29.25 25.27 -10.45
C ARG A 226 29.54 25.09 -11.93
N ALA A 227 28.83 24.19 -12.62
CA ALA A 227 28.99 23.99 -14.06
C ALA A 227 28.50 25.22 -14.84
N ASN A 228 27.36 25.79 -14.43
CA ASN A 228 26.79 26.99 -15.05
C ASN A 228 27.69 28.22 -14.84
N SER A 229 28.23 28.45 -13.64
CA SER A 229 29.15 29.57 -13.41
C SER A 229 30.42 29.46 -14.25
N LYS A 230 30.98 28.23 -14.41
CA LYS A 230 32.12 28.00 -15.32
C LYS A 230 31.79 28.33 -16.77
N LYS A 231 30.59 27.96 -17.25
CA LYS A 231 30.13 28.32 -18.61
C LYS A 231 30.02 29.82 -18.76
N GLU A 232 29.41 30.50 -17.80
CA GLU A 232 29.26 31.96 -17.81
C GLU A 232 30.61 32.68 -17.79
N HIS A 233 31.56 32.22 -16.97
CA HIS A 233 32.92 32.75 -16.99
C HIS A 233 33.64 32.52 -18.33
N ALA A 234 33.41 31.39 -19.00
CA ALA A 234 33.97 31.11 -20.31
C ALA A 234 33.33 31.99 -21.40
N THR A 235 32.01 32.20 -21.38
CA THR A 235 31.34 33.09 -22.33
C THR A 235 31.79 34.53 -22.16
N VAL A 236 31.88 35.02 -20.92
CA VAL A 236 32.39 36.38 -20.65
C VAL A 236 33.84 36.55 -21.12
N LYS A 237 34.70 35.53 -20.96
CA LYS A 237 36.07 35.57 -21.49
C LYS A 237 36.09 35.63 -23.02
N LEU A 238 35.30 34.79 -23.69
CA LEU A 238 35.18 34.79 -25.15
C LEU A 238 34.65 36.12 -25.68
N GLU A 239 33.67 36.74 -25.01
CA GLU A 239 33.16 38.07 -25.37
C GLU A 239 34.22 39.16 -25.22
N ARG A 240 35.01 39.13 -24.14
CA ARG A 240 36.15 40.05 -23.96
C ARG A 240 37.20 39.87 -25.05
N GLU A 241 37.57 38.64 -25.38
CA GLU A 241 38.52 38.37 -26.46
C GLU A 241 37.99 38.83 -27.82
N ARG A 242 36.70 38.60 -28.11
CA ARG A 242 36.06 39.12 -29.33
C ARG A 242 36.08 40.65 -29.39
N MET A 243 35.76 41.32 -28.28
CA MET A 243 35.80 42.79 -28.22
C MET A 243 37.21 43.33 -28.44
N LEU A 244 38.22 42.73 -27.81
CA LEU A 244 39.63 43.10 -27.99
C LEU A 244 40.10 42.86 -29.43
N ASN A 245 39.77 41.71 -30.01
CA ASN A 245 40.11 41.39 -31.40
C ASN A 245 39.42 42.35 -32.39
N LEU A 246 38.15 42.72 -32.14
CA LEU A 246 37.44 43.69 -32.97
C LEU A 246 38.11 45.06 -32.94
N ILE A 247 38.51 45.54 -31.76
CA ILE A 247 39.24 46.80 -31.61
C ILE A 247 40.59 46.73 -32.33
N LEU A 248 41.33 45.63 -32.15
CA LEU A 248 42.64 45.45 -32.80
C LEU A 248 42.52 45.47 -34.33
N VAL A 249 41.56 44.74 -34.90
CA VAL A 249 41.30 44.74 -36.35
C VAL A 249 40.91 46.14 -36.83
N GLY A 250 40.04 46.85 -36.09
CA GLY A 250 39.64 48.22 -36.41
C GLY A 250 40.81 49.20 -36.44
N VAL A 251 41.68 49.16 -35.42
CA VAL A 251 42.88 50.01 -35.35
C VAL A 251 43.86 49.69 -36.47
N THR A 252 44.08 48.39 -36.74
CA THR A 252 45.00 47.96 -37.81
C THR A 252 44.51 48.44 -39.18
N CYS A 253 43.20 48.33 -39.44
CA CYS A 253 42.58 48.82 -40.66
C CYS A 253 42.70 50.35 -40.78
N PHE A 254 42.47 51.09 -39.69
CA PHE A 254 42.62 52.54 -39.65
C PHE A 254 44.05 53.01 -39.97
N VAL A 255 45.05 52.37 -39.36
CA VAL A 255 46.47 52.67 -39.62
C VAL A 255 46.84 52.39 -41.08
N LEU A 256 46.38 51.27 -41.65
CA LEU A 256 46.61 50.95 -43.06
C LEU A 256 45.99 52.00 -43.99
N VAL A 257 44.74 52.40 -43.75
CA VAL A 257 44.06 53.42 -44.57
C VAL A 257 44.76 54.77 -44.46
N MET A 258 45.14 55.20 -43.25
CA MET A 258 45.87 56.45 -43.04
C MET A 258 47.24 56.43 -43.72
N GLY A 259 47.98 55.31 -43.63
CA GLY A 259 49.26 55.15 -44.32
C GLY A 259 49.10 55.22 -45.85
N LEU A 260 48.05 54.60 -46.39
CA LEU A 260 47.77 54.60 -47.82
C LEU A 260 47.33 56.00 -48.32
N MET A 261 46.54 56.73 -47.53
CA MET A 261 46.21 58.14 -47.81
C MET A 261 47.42 59.06 -47.77
N ALA A 262 48.36 58.83 -46.83
CA ALA A 262 49.59 59.60 -46.76
C ALA A 262 50.50 59.33 -47.98
N ALA A 263 50.58 58.07 -48.43
CA ALA A 263 51.35 57.68 -49.61
C ALA A 263 50.77 58.20 -50.94
N LEU A 264 49.43 58.34 -51.04
CA LEU A 264 48.75 58.92 -52.21
C LEU A 264 48.77 60.46 -52.26
N ARG A 265 49.16 61.13 -51.17
CA ARG A 265 49.25 62.60 -51.07
C ARG A 265 50.67 63.14 -51.34
N VAL A 266 51.58 62.28 -51.78
CA VAL A 266 52.91 62.61 -52.32
C VAL A 266 52.86 62.43 -53.82
#